data_AF-A0A2D6SXS2-F1
#
_entry.id   AF-A0A2D6SXS2-F1
#
_cell.length_a   1.000
_cell.length_b   1.000
_cell.length_c   1.000
_cell.angle_alpha   90.00
_cell.angle_beta   90.00
_cell.angle_gamma   90.00
#
_symmetry.space_group_name_H-M   'P 1'
#
loop_
_entity.id
_entity.type
_entity.pdbx_description
1 polymer ?
#
loop_
_entity_poly.entity_id
_entity_poly.type
_entity_poly.pdbx_seq_one_letter_code
_entity_poly.pdbx_strand_id
1 'polypeptide(L)'
;MCLEVRTGKQLWKLNMPKGRAKFKSSPILAGGNLYVTREDGTTFVVSVGLEPRVIATNAVEEMVVATPVLVDGRLYLRSDETLYCIGS
;
A
#
# COMPACT_ATOMS: atom_id res chain seq x y z
N MET A 1 0.64 -7.79 -8.62
CA MET A 1 0.61 -7.83 -10.10
C MET A 1 -0.54 -6.95 -10.57
N CYS A 2 -0.50 -6.46 -11.80
CA CYS A 2 -1.61 -5.73 -12.42
C CYS A 2 -2.01 -6.42 -13.72
N LEU A 3 -3.32 -6.57 -13.90
CA LEU A 3 -3.92 -7.26 -15.02
C LEU A 3 -4.84 -6.29 -15.76
N GLU A 4 -4.89 -6.40 -17.08
CA GLU A 4 -5.93 -5.75 -17.87
C GLU A 4 -7.29 -6.36 -17.52
N VAL A 5 -8.26 -5.51 -17.14
CA VAL A 5 -9.57 -5.95 -16.63
C VAL A 5 -10.33 -6.83 -17.62
N ARG A 6 -10.25 -6.54 -18.93
CA ARG A 6 -11.04 -7.25 -19.94
C ARG A 6 -10.45 -8.60 -20.34
N THR A 7 -9.13 -8.71 -20.39
CA THR A 7 -8.45 -9.89 -20.98
C THR A 7 -7.74 -10.74 -19.94
N GLY A 8 -7.50 -10.20 -18.73
CA GLY A 8 -6.63 -10.81 -17.74
C GLY A 8 -5.14 -10.77 -18.10
N LYS A 9 -4.74 -10.14 -19.21
CA LYS A 9 -3.34 -10.00 -19.61
C LYS A 9 -2.56 -9.27 -18.52
N GLN A 10 -1.45 -9.86 -18.08
CA GLN A 10 -0.56 -9.19 -17.13
C GLN A 10 0.09 -7.97 -17.78
N LEU A 11 -0.21 -6.79 -17.25
CA LEU A 11 0.42 -5.53 -17.65
C LEU A 11 1.79 -5.41 -17.00
N TRP A 12 1.88 -5.73 -15.72
CA TRP A 12 3.15 -5.73 -14.99
C TRP A 12 3.08 -6.57 -13.71
N LYS A 13 4.26 -6.93 -13.21
CA LYS A 13 4.46 -7.59 -11.92
C LYS A 13 5.62 -6.91 -11.20
N LEU A 14 5.33 -6.42 -9.99
CA LEU A 14 6.33 -5.88 -9.09
C LEU A 14 6.51 -6.84 -7.91
N ASN A 15 7.77 -7.14 -7.58
CA ASN A 15 8.11 -7.86 -6.36
C ASN A 15 8.26 -6.85 -5.21
N MET A 16 7.48 -7.02 -4.14
CA MET A 16 7.58 -6.16 -2.96
C MET A 16 8.88 -6.43 -2.19
N PRO A 17 9.43 -5.43 -1.48
CA PRO A 17 10.55 -5.64 -0.58
C PRO A 17 10.28 -6.80 0.40
N LYS A 18 11.28 -7.68 0.54
CA LYS A 18 11.16 -8.88 1.38
C LYS A 18 11.02 -8.51 2.85
N GLY A 19 10.37 -9.38 3.63
CA GLY A 19 10.19 -9.25 5.06
C GLY A 19 9.58 -10.53 5.63
N ARG A 20 9.59 -10.67 6.96
CA ARG A 20 9.01 -11.84 7.64
C ARG A 20 7.48 -11.74 7.75
N ALA A 21 6.97 -10.52 7.90
CA ALA A 21 5.55 -10.21 8.03
C ALA A 21 4.77 -10.48 6.73
N LYS A 22 3.48 -10.79 6.84
CA LYS A 22 2.61 -11.01 5.68
C LYS A 22 1.91 -9.71 5.29
N PHE A 23 1.22 -9.73 4.14
CA PHE A 23 0.31 -8.67 3.74
C PHE A 23 -1.12 -9.13 4.01
N LYS A 24 -1.80 -8.50 4.99
CA LYS A 24 -3.23 -8.70 5.26
C LYS A 24 -4.10 -7.51 4.83
N SER A 25 -3.54 -6.31 4.88
CA SER A 25 -4.17 -5.12 4.32
C SER A 25 -4.37 -5.28 2.82
N SER A 26 -5.51 -4.82 2.32
CA SER A 26 -5.69 -4.63 0.88
C SER A 26 -4.83 -3.46 0.40
N PRO A 27 -4.32 -3.49 -0.84
CA PRO A 27 -3.67 -2.33 -1.42
C PRO A 27 -4.71 -1.29 -1.85
N ILE A 28 -4.40 0.00 -1.72
CA ILE A 28 -5.27 1.10 -2.15
C ILE A 28 -4.61 1.97 -3.21
N LEU A 29 -5.39 2.53 -4.12
CA LEU A 29 -4.93 3.51 -5.12
C LEU A 29 -5.41 4.90 -4.70
N ALA A 30 -4.49 5.84 -4.53
CA ALA A 30 -4.76 7.21 -4.14
C ALA A 30 -3.72 8.16 -4.74
N GLY A 31 -4.15 9.31 -5.26
CA GLY A 31 -3.22 10.33 -5.78
C GLY A 31 -2.23 9.82 -6.84
N GLY A 32 -2.64 8.84 -7.66
CA GLY A 32 -1.78 8.23 -8.69
C GLY A 32 -0.73 7.25 -8.15
N ASN A 33 -0.82 6.86 -6.88
CA ASN A 33 0.09 5.89 -6.25
C ASN A 33 -0.67 4.74 -5.60
N LEU A 34 -0.07 3.57 -5.61
CA LEU A 34 -0.55 2.38 -4.91
C LEU A 34 0.12 2.29 -3.55
N TYR A 35 -0.66 2.15 -2.49
CA TYR A 35 -0.18 1.99 -1.12
C TYR A 35 -0.39 0.53 -0.70
N VAL A 36 0.69 -0.10 -0.23
CA VAL A 36 0.67 -1.51 0.16
C VAL A 36 1.24 -1.63 1.57
N THR A 37 0.38 -1.93 2.55
CA THR A 37 0.76 -2.03 3.96
C THR A 37 0.96 -3.48 4.37
N ARG A 38 2.13 -3.77 4.93
CA ARG A 38 2.50 -5.07 5.49
C ARG A 38 2.15 -5.11 6.98
N GLU A 39 1.98 -6.30 7.53
CA GLU A 39 1.58 -6.50 8.94
C GLU A 39 2.53 -5.88 9.96
N ASP A 40 3.80 -5.67 9.61
CA ASP A 40 4.78 -5.00 10.46
C ASP A 40 4.69 -3.47 10.40
N GLY A 41 3.55 -2.91 10.00
CA GLY A 41 3.32 -1.47 9.92
C GLY A 41 4.05 -0.78 8.76
N THR A 42 4.80 -1.51 7.95
CA THR A 42 5.52 -0.94 6.81
C THR A 42 4.57 -0.74 5.63
N THR A 43 4.40 0.51 5.20
CA THR A 43 3.67 0.91 4.00
C THR A 43 4.62 1.27 2.88
N PHE A 44 4.50 0.54 1.76
CA PHE A 44 5.22 0.82 0.52
C PHE A 44 4.35 1.67 -0.41
N VAL A 45 4.90 2.77 -0.91
CA VAL A 45 4.26 3.60 -1.95
C VAL A 45 4.84 3.20 -3.30
N VAL A 46 3.97 2.81 -4.22
CA VAL A 46 4.33 2.31 -5.55
C VAL A 46 3.77 3.27 -6.59
N SER A 47 4.65 3.80 -7.43
CA SER A 47 4.23 4.53 -8.63
C SER A 47 3.53 3.56 -9.58
N VAL A 48 2.31 3.87 -10.01
CA VAL A 48 1.60 3.05 -11.00
C VAL A 48 1.83 3.61 -12.41
N GLY A 49 2.08 2.71 -13.37
CA GLY A 49 2.43 3.07 -14.75
C GLY A 49 3.06 1.89 -15.49
N LEU A 50 3.69 2.18 -16.64
CA LEU A 50 4.40 1.16 -17.43
C LEU A 50 5.59 0.55 -16.66
N GLU A 51 6.24 1.34 -15.80
CA GLU A 51 7.37 0.91 -14.98
C GLU A 51 7.04 1.04 -13.49
N PRO A 52 6.32 0.07 -12.91
CA PRO A 52 5.97 0.12 -11.50
C PRO A 52 7.23 -0.02 -10.64
N ARG A 53 7.38 0.87 -9.65
CA ARG A 53 8.47 0.82 -8.68
C ARG A 53 8.03 1.36 -7.33
N VAL A 54 8.65 0.85 -6.27
CA VAL A 54 8.53 1.43 -4.93
C VAL A 54 9.26 2.78 -4.96
N ILE A 55 8.54 3.85 -4.65
CA ILE A 55 9.06 5.22 -4.63
C ILE A 55 9.23 5.75 -3.20
N ALA A 56 8.56 5.16 -2.22
CA ALA A 56 8.76 5.47 -0.80
C ALA A 56 8.43 4.25 0.08
N THR A 57 9.01 4.24 1.27
CA THR A 57 8.72 3.27 2.33
C THR A 57 8.57 4.03 3.64
N ASN A 58 7.44 3.82 4.30
CA ASN A 58 7.12 4.45 5.58
C ASN A 58 6.75 3.35 6.57
N ALA A 59 7.14 3.48 7.83
CA ALA A 59 6.81 2.50 8.86
C ALA A 59 6.11 3.20 10.03
N VAL A 60 5.11 2.51 10.57
CA VAL A 60 4.61 2.75 11.92
C VAL A 60 5.11 1.60 12.79
N GLU A 61 5.47 1.87 14.05
CA GLU A 61 6.05 0.87 14.97
C GLU A 61 4.98 -0.02 15.62
N GLU A 62 3.94 -0.39 14.86
CA GLU A 62 2.82 -1.18 15.33
C GLU A 62 2.31 -2.15 14.26
N MET A 63 1.64 -3.23 14.70
CA MET A 63 1.02 -4.17 13.78
C MET A 63 -0.15 -3.53 13.03
N VAL A 64 -0.23 -3.79 11.72
CA VAL A 64 -1.31 -3.28 10.87
C VAL A 64 -1.93 -4.39 10.03
N VAL A 65 -3.19 -4.72 10.30
CA VAL A 65 -3.98 -5.64 9.46
C VAL A 65 -5.08 -4.91 8.68
N ALA A 66 -5.45 -3.70 9.11
CA ALA A 66 -6.50 -2.90 8.49
C ALA A 66 -6.04 -2.30 7.15
N THR A 67 -6.99 -2.12 6.24
CA THR A 67 -6.75 -1.42 4.98
C THR A 67 -6.76 0.09 5.21
N PRO A 68 -5.73 0.85 4.77
CA PRO A 68 -5.76 2.30 4.85
C PRO A 68 -6.95 2.88 4.08
N VAL A 69 -7.45 4.05 4.49
CA VAL A 69 -8.53 4.76 3.78
C VAL A 69 -8.10 6.19 3.48
N LEU A 70 -8.46 6.68 2.30
CA LEU A 70 -8.28 8.08 1.91
C LEU A 70 -9.59 8.84 2.12
N VAL A 71 -9.56 9.91 2.92
CA VAL A 71 -10.69 10.82 3.15
C VAL A 71 -10.17 12.25 3.13
N ASP A 72 -10.74 13.11 2.30
CA ASP A 72 -10.42 14.55 2.20
C ASP A 72 -8.92 14.86 2.12
N GLY A 73 -8.20 14.15 1.26
CA GLY A 73 -6.76 14.33 1.05
C GLY A 73 -5.88 13.73 2.16
N ARG A 74 -6.46 13.09 3.18
CA ARG A 74 -5.74 12.45 4.29
C ARG A 74 -5.85 10.94 4.23
N LEU A 75 -4.76 10.27 4.56
CA LEU A 75 -4.70 8.83 4.70
C LEU A 75 -4.84 8.47 6.17
N TYR A 76 -5.84 7.65 6.47
CA TYR A 76 -6.05 7.09 7.79
C TYR A 76 -5.59 5.64 7.82
N LEU A 77 -4.75 5.31 8.79
CA LEU A 77 -4.22 3.98 8.98
C LEU A 77 -4.47 3.52 10.40
N ARG A 78 -5.26 2.46 10.55
CA ARG A 78 -5.52 1.84 11.85
C ARG A 78 -4.51 0.72 12.10
N SER A 79 -3.66 0.90 13.09
CA SER A 79 -2.88 -0.18 13.69
C SER A 79 -3.67 -0.86 14.81
N ASP A 80 -3.04 -1.76 15.54
CA ASP A 80 -3.65 -2.45 16.67
C ASP A 80 -4.16 -1.47 17.74
N GLU A 81 -3.35 -0.47 18.12
CA GLU A 81 -3.69 0.45 19.20
C GLU A 81 -3.98 1.89 18.71
N THR A 82 -3.44 2.28 17.57
CA THR A 82 -3.45 3.68 17.11
C THR A 82 -4.23 3.87 15.81
N LEU A 83 -4.90 5.03 15.68
CA LEU A 83 -5.40 5.54 14.40
C LEU A 83 -4.52 6.70 13.95
N TYR A 84 -3.67 6.45 12.96
CA TYR A 84 -2.82 7.46 12.35
C TYR A 84 -3.61 8.26 11.31
N CYS A 85 -3.39 9.58 11.28
CA CYS A 85 -3.87 10.48 10.23
C CYS A 85 -2.67 11.15 9.56
N ILE A 86 -2.47 10.89 8.27
CA ILE A 86 -1.30 11.31 7.50
C ILE A 86 -1.75 12.21 6.34
N GLY A 87 -1.15 13.40 6.24
CA GLY A 87 -1.50 14.41 5.24
C GLY A 87 -2.08 15.67 5.88
N SER A 88 -1.99 16.79 5.16
CA SER A 88 -2.43 18.13 5.59
C SER A 88 -3.65 18.58 4.83
#